data_AF-A0A7Z6QPN2-F1
#
_entry.id   AF-A0A7Z6QPN2-F1
#
_cell.length_a   1.000
_cell.length_b   1.000
_cell.length_c   1.000
_cell.angle_alpha   90.00
_cell.angle_beta   90.00
_cell.angle_gamma   90.00
#
_symmetry.space_group_name_H-M   'P 1'
#
loop_
_entity.id
_entity.type
_entity.pdbx_description
1 polymer ?
#
loop_
_entity_poly.entity_id
_entity_poly.type
_entity_poly.pdbx_seq_one_letter_code
_entity_poly.pdbx_strand_id
1 'polypeptide(L)'
;MLLVATGCAVRPGATKPGGRATDTVGSSPTNYCDRTQELTATQQDRLLRFTSVVRDELAAIQGDAVLISRSGLDLSRFEIRYSHAAVALRSDNGIWSVRQLYYACDEGRPRLYDQGMAGFVMGTEDPALGYISIVTLPKEAAQDLHRAALDRPRALRLLASHYSANAYAFGLAYQNCNQWVVEMLATAWGDLSDGEDLRARAQHWLMRTGYTPEPVDIGSAWLMVASVFVPLVHLSDHPEDDRVARKLRISLPTTVEKFVQDRYPSSRRIEICHDGTHAVVHRGWESVREGCRPAQEDRIVQLGT
;
A
#
# COMPACT_ATOMS: atom_id res chain seq x y z
N MET A 1 26.77 -5.19 -3.67
CA MET A 1 25.93 -4.80 -2.53
C MET A 1 24.49 -4.84 -3.03
N LEU A 2 23.82 -5.99 -2.83
CA LEU A 2 22.64 -6.40 -3.58
C LEU A 2 21.37 -6.00 -2.79
N LEU A 3 20.68 -4.93 -3.20
CA LEU A 3 19.32 -4.64 -2.73
C LEU A 3 18.36 -5.60 -3.45
N VAL A 4 17.97 -6.65 -2.75
CA VAL A 4 16.83 -7.48 -3.12
C VAL A 4 15.59 -6.73 -2.66
N ALA A 5 14.84 -6.18 -3.62
CA ALA A 5 13.50 -5.65 -3.40
C ALA A 5 12.59 -6.82 -2.98
N THR A 6 12.13 -6.79 -1.75
CA THR A 6 11.18 -7.75 -1.17
C THR A 6 9.97 -6.97 -0.66
N GLY A 7 8.79 -7.58 -0.82
CA GLY A 7 7.44 -7.00 -0.82
C GLY A 7 6.92 -6.20 0.37
N CYS A 8 5.63 -5.81 0.26
CA CYS A 8 4.92 -4.79 1.08
C CYS A 8 5.26 -4.86 2.58
N ALA A 9 5.20 -3.70 3.23
CA ALA A 9 5.57 -3.47 4.62
C ALA A 9 5.30 -4.63 5.61
N VAL A 10 6.35 -4.93 6.35
CA VAL A 10 6.40 -5.88 7.45
C VAL A 10 6.09 -5.14 8.76
N ARG A 11 5.40 -5.80 9.71
CA ARG A 11 5.15 -5.23 11.03
C ARG A 11 6.42 -5.28 11.91
N PRO A 12 6.75 -4.22 12.68
CA PRO A 12 7.69 -4.27 13.79
C PRO A 12 7.33 -5.37 14.81
N GLY A 13 8.25 -6.30 15.05
CA GLY A 13 8.10 -7.35 16.06
C GLY A 13 8.08 -6.79 17.49
N ALA A 14 7.26 -7.35 18.37
CA ALA A 14 7.31 -7.07 19.81
C ALA A 14 8.52 -7.80 20.44
N THR A 15 9.32 -7.09 21.21
CA THR A 15 10.52 -7.59 21.92
C THR A 15 10.15 -8.75 22.85
N LYS A 16 10.73 -9.94 22.64
CA LYS A 16 10.72 -11.04 23.61
C LYS A 16 11.88 -10.89 24.60
N PRO A 17 11.69 -11.20 25.90
CA PRO A 17 12.78 -11.24 26.86
C PRO A 17 13.67 -12.47 26.62
N GLY A 18 14.98 -12.27 26.80
CA GLY A 18 16.04 -13.15 26.32
C GLY A 18 16.04 -14.59 26.86
N GLY A 19 16.40 -15.51 25.96
CA GLY A 19 16.78 -16.89 26.24
C GLY A 19 18.06 -17.24 25.46
N ARG A 20 18.99 -17.91 26.13
CA ARG A 20 20.35 -18.25 25.66
C ARG A 20 20.39 -19.04 24.35
N ALA A 21 21.42 -18.73 23.56
CA ALA A 21 21.77 -19.33 22.28
C ALA A 21 22.20 -20.82 22.38
N THR A 22 21.82 -21.59 21.36
CA THR A 22 22.62 -22.70 20.83
C THR A 22 22.59 -22.64 19.30
N ASP A 23 23.79 -22.60 18.71
CA ASP A 23 24.03 -22.46 17.28
C ASP A 23 23.50 -23.66 16.47
N THR A 24 22.74 -23.35 15.43
CA THR A 24 22.59 -24.22 14.24
C THR A 24 22.54 -23.31 13.02
N VAL A 25 23.58 -23.36 12.19
CA VAL A 25 23.69 -22.61 10.94
C VAL A 25 22.77 -23.24 9.91
N GLY A 26 21.50 -22.84 9.95
CA GLY A 26 20.54 -23.01 8.87
C GLY A 26 20.18 -21.62 8.33
N SER A 27 20.51 -21.37 7.06
CA SER A 27 20.10 -20.16 6.34
C SER A 27 18.56 -20.11 6.27
N SER A 28 17.96 -19.45 7.26
CA SER A 28 16.52 -19.26 7.39
C SER A 28 16.04 -18.07 6.54
N PRO A 29 14.74 -17.99 6.18
CA PRO A 29 14.15 -16.87 5.42
C PRO A 29 14.03 -15.56 6.23
N THR A 30 14.89 -15.38 7.24
CA THR A 30 14.81 -14.39 8.33
C THR A 30 15.05 -12.96 7.88
N ASN A 31 15.82 -12.72 6.81
CA ASN A 31 16.19 -11.35 6.40
C ASN A 31 15.05 -10.46 5.88
N TYR A 32 13.87 -11.01 5.55
CA TYR A 32 12.71 -10.20 5.14
C TYR A 32 11.95 -9.66 6.35
N CYS A 33 11.65 -10.55 7.30
CA CYS A 33 10.85 -10.22 8.47
C CYS A 33 11.64 -9.49 9.58
N ASP A 34 12.97 -9.60 9.56
CA ASP A 34 13.84 -8.97 10.57
C ASP A 34 14.14 -7.48 10.30
N ARG A 35 13.64 -6.90 9.19
CA ARG A 35 13.86 -5.48 8.85
C ARG A 35 12.88 -4.54 9.56
N THR A 36 12.81 -4.62 10.88
CA THR A 36 12.23 -3.51 11.65
C THR A 36 13.32 -2.47 11.84
N GLN A 37 13.27 -1.37 11.09
CA GLN A 37 14.24 -0.30 11.28
C GLN A 37 13.97 0.39 12.62
N GLU A 38 14.92 0.32 13.55
CA GLU A 38 14.83 1.05 14.81
C GLU A 38 14.97 2.56 14.53
N LEU A 39 13.86 3.29 14.61
CA LEU A 39 13.83 4.73 14.44
C LEU A 39 14.44 5.42 15.67
N THR A 40 15.36 6.36 15.45
CA THR A 40 15.84 7.26 16.50
C THR A 40 14.71 8.16 17.01
N ALA A 41 14.84 8.70 18.23
CA ALA A 41 13.85 9.62 18.79
C ALA A 41 13.60 10.84 17.86
N THR A 42 14.64 11.38 17.23
CA THR A 42 14.51 12.49 16.26
C THR A 42 13.74 12.07 15.00
N GLN A 43 14.00 10.88 14.46
CA GLN A 43 13.23 10.36 13.32
C GLN A 43 11.76 10.12 13.69
N GLN A 44 11.50 9.56 14.89
CA GLN A 44 10.14 9.36 15.38
C GLN A 44 9.39 10.69 15.54
N ASP A 45 10.03 11.70 16.16
CA ASP A 45 9.43 13.04 16.31
C ASP A 45 9.08 13.66 14.96
N ARG A 46 10.00 13.62 13.98
CA ARG A 46 9.75 14.12 12.62
C ARG A 46 8.60 13.40 11.93
N LEU A 47 8.54 12.07 12.02
CA LEU A 47 7.45 11.28 11.45
C LEU A 47 6.12 11.53 12.15
N LEU A 48 6.12 11.80 13.46
CA LEU A 48 4.90 12.20 14.20
C LEU A 48 4.42 13.59 13.79
N ARG A 49 5.33 14.54 13.55
CA ARG A 49 4.99 15.86 13.00
C ARG A 49 4.46 15.75 11.58
N PHE A 50 5.10 14.96 10.73
CA PHE A 50 4.61 14.66 9.38
C PHE A 50 3.22 14.00 9.43
N THR A 51 3.01 13.07 10.37
CA THR A 51 1.69 12.48 10.64
C THR A 51 0.64 13.55 10.97
N SER A 52 1.00 14.59 11.73
CA SER A 52 0.09 15.71 11.99
C SER A 52 -0.35 16.41 10.71
N VAL A 53 0.58 16.65 9.77
CA VAL A 53 0.25 17.25 8.47
C VAL A 53 -0.75 16.38 7.70
N VAL A 54 -0.55 15.06 7.67
CA VAL A 54 -1.47 14.11 7.03
C VAL A 54 -2.85 14.13 7.71
N ARG A 55 -2.88 14.17 9.05
CA ARG A 55 -4.13 14.23 9.83
C ARG A 55 -4.90 15.52 9.60
N ASP A 56 -4.21 16.65 9.47
CA ASP A 56 -4.84 17.95 9.21
C ASP A 56 -5.53 17.95 7.83
N GLU A 57 -4.88 17.38 6.82
CA GLU A 57 -5.48 17.23 5.48
C GLU A 57 -6.68 16.27 5.51
N LEU A 58 -6.59 15.13 6.22
CA LEU A 58 -7.73 14.22 6.39
C LEU A 58 -8.90 14.84 7.16
N ALA A 59 -8.62 15.68 8.17
CA ALA A 59 -9.65 16.36 8.96
C ALA A 59 -10.44 17.38 8.13
N ALA A 60 -9.83 17.95 7.08
CA ALA A 60 -10.47 18.89 6.17
C ALA A 60 -11.36 18.23 5.10
N ILE A 61 -11.27 16.91 4.93
CA ILE A 61 -12.02 16.18 3.90
C ILE A 61 -13.48 16.00 4.33
N GLN A 62 -14.39 16.34 3.42
CA GLN A 62 -15.82 16.08 3.56
C GLN A 62 -16.14 14.69 3.00
N GLY A 63 -15.98 13.67 3.82
CA GLY A 63 -16.26 12.28 3.48
C GLY A 63 -15.75 11.33 4.55
N ASP A 64 -16.26 10.10 4.55
CA ASP A 64 -15.97 9.12 5.61
C ASP A 64 -14.99 8.03 5.17
N ALA A 65 -14.64 7.97 3.88
CA ALA A 65 -13.59 7.11 3.37
C ALA A 65 -12.77 7.78 2.27
N VAL A 66 -11.47 7.52 2.25
CA VAL A 66 -10.54 7.91 1.19
C VAL A 66 -9.58 6.78 0.87
N LEU A 67 -9.02 6.79 -0.33
CA LEU A 67 -7.84 5.97 -0.62
C LEU A 67 -6.62 6.68 -0.08
N ILE A 68 -5.72 5.93 0.55
CA ILE A 68 -4.44 6.44 1.01
C ILE A 68 -3.32 5.49 0.59
N SER A 69 -2.24 6.07 0.07
CA SER A 69 -1.07 5.33 -0.41
C SER A 69 0.19 5.89 0.22
N ARG A 70 1.24 5.07 0.38
CA ARG A 70 2.55 5.52 0.88
C ARG A 70 3.73 4.91 0.13
N SER A 71 4.86 5.61 0.18
CA SER A 71 6.18 5.05 -0.13
C SER A 71 6.64 4.15 1.02
N GLY A 72 6.19 2.89 1.02
CA GLY A 72 6.53 1.95 2.09
C GLY A 72 7.84 1.20 1.86
N LEU A 73 8.24 1.04 0.60
CA LEU A 73 9.44 0.33 0.15
C LEU A 73 10.04 1.14 -0.98
N ASP A 74 11.36 1.10 -1.09
CA ASP A 74 12.06 1.65 -2.23
C ASP A 74 11.92 0.71 -3.44
N LEU A 75 11.02 1.10 -4.34
CA LEU A 75 10.82 0.47 -5.64
C LEU A 75 11.20 1.43 -6.78
N SER A 76 12.03 2.44 -6.50
CA SER A 76 12.48 3.45 -7.48
C SER A 76 13.15 2.83 -8.71
N ARG A 77 13.83 1.68 -8.54
CA ARG A 77 14.37 0.87 -9.64
C ARG A 77 13.33 0.50 -10.71
N PHE A 78 12.08 0.34 -10.30
CA PHE A 78 10.96 0.00 -11.17
C PHE A 78 10.06 1.21 -11.44
N GLU A 79 10.53 2.42 -11.15
CA GLU A 79 9.79 3.68 -11.31
C GLU A 79 8.50 3.74 -10.46
N ILE A 80 8.45 2.97 -9.36
CA ILE A 80 7.30 2.92 -8.44
C ILE A 80 7.59 3.77 -7.21
N ARG A 81 6.84 4.87 -7.07
CA ARG A 81 6.90 5.76 -5.89
C ARG A 81 6.11 5.24 -4.69
N TYR A 82 4.89 4.76 -4.96
CA TYR A 82 3.99 4.24 -3.93
C TYR A 82 3.95 2.73 -4.00
N SER A 83 4.31 2.06 -2.92
CA SER A 83 4.34 0.60 -2.87
C SER A 83 3.14 -0.02 -2.14
N HIS A 84 2.42 0.79 -1.35
CA HIS A 84 1.36 0.30 -0.48
C HIS A 84 0.15 1.23 -0.46
N ALA A 85 -1.03 0.69 -0.73
CA ALA A 85 -2.31 1.35 -0.66
C ALA A 85 -3.19 0.77 0.46
N ALA A 86 -4.12 1.59 0.95
CA ALA A 86 -5.06 1.26 2.00
C ALA A 86 -6.35 2.08 1.86
N VAL A 87 -7.37 1.73 2.65
CA VAL A 87 -8.57 2.54 2.82
C VAL A 87 -8.50 3.24 4.17
N ALA A 88 -8.48 4.56 4.17
CA ALA A 88 -8.66 5.32 5.41
C ALA A 88 -10.15 5.52 5.67
N LEU A 89 -10.59 5.22 6.89
CA LEU A 89 -11.98 5.24 7.32
C LEU A 89 -12.12 6.18 8.51
N ARG A 90 -13.12 7.06 8.45
CA ARG A 90 -13.49 7.96 9.54
C ARG A 90 -14.50 7.27 10.44
N SER A 91 -14.27 7.28 11.75
CA SER A 91 -15.26 6.85 12.74
C SER A 91 -16.22 7.99 13.10
N ASP A 92 -17.30 7.66 13.81
CA ASP A 92 -18.33 8.62 14.22
C ASP A 92 -17.80 9.76 15.10
N ASN A 93 -16.71 9.53 15.84
CA ASN A 93 -16.01 10.56 16.63
C ASN A 93 -14.97 11.36 15.81
N GLY A 94 -14.93 11.20 14.50
CA GLY A 94 -14.07 11.93 13.57
C GLY A 94 -12.62 11.45 13.50
N ILE A 95 -12.29 10.32 14.13
CA ILE A 95 -10.93 9.74 14.08
C ILE A 95 -10.75 8.91 12.81
N TRP A 96 -9.62 9.06 12.14
CA TRP A 96 -9.26 8.27 10.97
C TRP A 96 -8.43 7.04 11.36
N SER A 97 -8.86 5.87 10.90
CA SER A 97 -8.09 4.62 10.93
C SER A 97 -7.79 4.17 9.51
N VAL A 98 -6.72 3.39 9.33
CA VAL A 98 -6.28 2.89 8.02
C VAL A 98 -6.41 1.39 7.99
N ARG A 99 -7.34 0.89 7.17
CA ARG A 99 -7.56 -0.52 6.91
C ARG A 99 -6.71 -0.98 5.73
N GLN A 100 -5.85 -1.96 5.97
CA GLN A 100 -4.86 -2.42 4.99
C GLN A 100 -4.53 -3.90 5.16
N LEU A 101 -4.07 -4.51 4.08
CA LEU A 101 -3.55 -5.89 4.07
C LEU A 101 -2.05 -5.87 4.32
N TYR A 102 -1.60 -6.57 5.36
CA TYR A 102 -0.17 -6.87 5.59
C TYR A 102 0.12 -8.36 5.58
N TYR A 103 1.37 -8.69 5.28
CA TYR A 103 1.90 -10.00 5.58
C TYR A 103 2.34 -10.07 7.05
N ALA A 104 1.62 -10.85 7.86
CA ALA A 104 1.94 -11.08 9.26
C ALA A 104 3.09 -12.09 9.36
N CYS A 105 4.33 -11.60 9.43
CA CYS A 105 5.55 -12.41 9.47
C CYS A 105 5.56 -13.47 10.60
N ASP A 106 5.04 -13.12 11.77
CA ASP A 106 4.90 -13.99 12.94
C ASP A 106 3.88 -15.12 12.73
N GLU A 107 2.90 -14.90 11.86
CA GLU A 107 1.87 -15.90 11.51
C GLU A 107 2.13 -16.60 10.16
N GLY A 108 3.04 -16.11 9.35
CA GLY A 108 3.32 -16.63 8.01
C GLY A 108 2.16 -16.48 7.01
N ARG A 109 1.26 -15.51 7.20
CA ARG A 109 0.05 -15.33 6.36
C ARG A 109 -0.40 -13.88 6.24
N PRO A 110 -1.15 -13.51 5.19
CA PRO A 110 -1.74 -12.18 5.10
C PRO A 110 -2.84 -11.97 6.16
N ARG A 111 -2.97 -10.74 6.63
CA ARG A 111 -3.96 -10.27 7.62
C ARG A 111 -4.42 -8.86 7.28
N LEU A 112 -5.64 -8.53 7.69
CA LEU A 112 -6.14 -7.17 7.67
C LEU A 112 -5.89 -6.49 9.01
N TYR A 113 -5.40 -5.26 8.95
CA TYR A 113 -5.14 -4.43 10.12
C TYR A 113 -5.87 -3.11 10.01
N ASP A 114 -6.42 -2.65 11.13
CA ASP A 114 -6.86 -1.27 11.34
C ASP A 114 -5.79 -0.56 12.17
N GLN A 115 -5.11 0.42 11.58
CA GLN A 115 -4.02 1.14 12.24
C GLN A 115 -4.33 2.63 12.34
N GLY A 116 -3.82 3.30 13.38
CA GLY A 116 -3.82 4.75 13.43
C GLY A 116 -2.87 5.36 12.39
N MET A 117 -3.12 6.62 12.01
CA MET A 117 -2.34 7.31 10.96
C MET A 117 -0.83 7.33 11.22
N ALA A 118 -0.39 7.49 12.48
CA ALA A 118 1.03 7.47 12.83
C ALA A 118 1.69 6.13 12.45
N GLY A 119 1.02 5.01 12.75
CA GLY A 119 1.52 3.70 12.39
C GLY A 119 1.55 3.48 10.87
N PHE A 120 0.60 4.06 10.15
CA PHE A 120 0.61 4.03 8.68
C PHE A 120 1.77 4.87 8.12
N VAL A 121 2.03 6.06 8.64
CA VAL A 121 3.14 6.90 8.19
C VAL A 121 4.50 6.27 8.50
N MET A 122 4.65 5.65 9.67
CA MET A 122 5.89 5.03 10.11
C MET A 122 6.26 3.74 9.37
N GLY A 123 5.36 3.16 8.57
CA GLY A 123 5.65 1.97 7.77
C GLY A 123 6.43 2.29 6.48
N THR A 124 7.49 3.09 6.61
CA THR A 124 8.41 3.53 5.54
C THR A 124 9.75 2.82 5.66
N GLU A 125 10.44 2.63 4.53
CA GLU A 125 11.82 2.13 4.49
C GLU A 125 12.85 3.26 4.67
N ASP A 126 12.52 4.48 4.23
CA ASP A 126 13.35 5.68 4.42
C ASP A 126 12.63 6.67 5.36
N PRO A 127 13.14 6.90 6.58
CA PRO A 127 12.58 7.88 7.51
C PRO A 127 12.99 9.32 7.20
N ALA A 128 13.96 9.54 6.29
CA ALA A 128 14.37 10.86 5.85
C ALA A 128 13.50 11.38 4.70
N LEU A 129 13.02 10.51 3.81
CA LEU A 129 12.21 10.88 2.66
C LEU A 129 10.96 10.00 2.57
N GLY A 130 9.78 10.61 2.60
CA GLY A 130 8.51 9.89 2.54
C GLY A 130 7.46 10.61 1.69
N TYR A 131 6.58 9.83 1.08
CA TYR A 131 5.45 10.29 0.26
C TYR A 131 4.17 9.60 0.71
N ILE A 132 3.10 10.39 0.82
CA ILE A 132 1.72 9.97 1.06
C ILE A 132 0.87 10.53 -0.08
N SER A 133 -0.03 9.71 -0.60
CA SER A 133 -1.07 10.13 -1.54
C SER A 133 -2.43 9.90 -0.88
N ILE A 134 -3.33 10.88 -0.98
CA ILE A 134 -4.72 10.77 -0.53
C ILE A 134 -5.60 11.07 -1.73
N VAL A 135 -6.49 10.14 -2.07
CA VAL A 135 -7.52 10.36 -3.09
C VAL A 135 -8.90 10.42 -2.43
N THR A 136 -9.50 11.61 -2.49
CA THR A 136 -10.87 11.86 -2.06
C THR A 136 -11.87 11.31 -3.07
N LEU A 137 -12.97 10.78 -2.57
CA LEU A 137 -14.04 10.19 -3.38
C LEU A 137 -15.28 11.10 -3.36
N PRO A 138 -16.12 11.06 -4.40
CA PRO A 138 -17.47 11.61 -4.32
C PRO A 138 -18.22 11.03 -3.12
N LYS A 139 -19.14 11.81 -2.55
CA LYS A 139 -19.81 11.48 -1.28
C LYS A 139 -20.40 10.08 -1.27
N GLU A 140 -21.17 9.72 -2.31
CA GLU A 140 -21.84 8.42 -2.42
C GLU A 140 -20.80 7.29 -2.51
N ALA A 141 -19.78 7.45 -3.36
CA ALA A 141 -18.72 6.46 -3.53
C ALA A 141 -17.89 6.27 -2.24
N ALA A 142 -17.65 7.33 -1.48
CA ALA A 142 -17.01 7.30 -0.17
C ALA A 142 -17.87 6.55 0.85
N GLN A 143 -19.18 6.80 0.88
CA GLN A 143 -20.11 6.15 1.79
C GLN A 143 -20.27 4.66 1.50
N ASP A 144 -20.33 4.26 0.23
CA ASP A 144 -20.40 2.85 -0.16
C ASP A 144 -19.09 2.13 0.17
N LEU A 145 -17.94 2.76 -0.10
CA LEU A 145 -16.64 2.21 0.31
C LEU A 145 -16.56 2.08 1.83
N HIS A 146 -16.98 3.10 2.58
CA HIS A 146 -16.97 3.09 4.04
C HIS A 146 -17.81 1.92 4.60
N ARG A 147 -19.04 1.76 4.11
CA ARG A 147 -19.96 0.69 4.52
C ARG A 147 -19.40 -0.69 4.21
N ALA A 148 -18.91 -0.90 2.97
CA ALA A 148 -18.33 -2.17 2.55
C ALA A 148 -17.04 -2.50 3.30
N ALA A 149 -16.19 -1.49 3.52
CA ALA A 149 -14.95 -1.67 4.24
C ALA A 149 -15.18 -1.98 5.71
N LEU A 150 -16.21 -1.42 6.37
CA LEU A 150 -16.55 -1.71 7.77
C LEU A 150 -17.21 -3.07 7.98
N ASP A 151 -17.85 -3.64 6.96
CA ASP A 151 -18.36 -5.01 6.96
C ASP A 151 -17.19 -6.02 7.07
N ARG A 152 -16.87 -6.41 8.31
CA ARG A 152 -15.72 -7.27 8.61
C ARG A 152 -15.80 -8.65 7.93
N PRO A 153 -16.92 -9.40 7.99
CA PRO A 153 -17.04 -10.65 7.24
C PRO A 153 -16.71 -10.48 5.75
N ARG A 154 -17.26 -9.44 5.12
CA ARG A 154 -17.06 -9.18 3.69
C ARG A 154 -15.62 -8.77 3.37
N ALA A 155 -15.03 -7.90 4.18
CA ALA A 155 -13.63 -7.50 4.07
C ALA A 155 -12.67 -8.70 4.19
N LEU A 156 -12.94 -9.61 5.14
CA LEU A 156 -12.16 -10.83 5.33
C LEU A 156 -12.39 -11.85 4.21
N ARG A 157 -13.58 -11.89 3.60
CA ARG A 157 -13.84 -12.77 2.45
C ARG A 157 -13.03 -12.40 1.21
N LEU A 158 -12.62 -11.13 1.11
CA LEU A 158 -11.69 -10.66 0.09
C LEU A 158 -10.22 -11.01 0.38
N LEU A 159 -9.89 -11.51 1.57
CA LEU A 159 -8.51 -11.84 1.92
C LEU A 159 -8.12 -13.22 1.39
N ALA A 160 -7.10 -13.30 0.55
CA ALA A 160 -6.55 -14.57 0.09
C ALA A 160 -5.74 -15.27 1.19
N SER A 161 -5.58 -16.59 1.09
CA SER A 161 -4.74 -17.36 2.01
C SER A 161 -3.24 -17.18 1.77
N HIS A 162 -2.83 -16.93 0.53
CA HIS A 162 -1.42 -16.79 0.16
C HIS A 162 -1.12 -15.37 -0.30
N TYR A 163 -0.10 -14.78 0.33
CA TYR A 163 0.39 -13.46 -0.03
C TYR A 163 1.46 -13.56 -1.11
N SER A 164 1.41 -12.64 -2.08
CA SER A 164 2.55 -12.37 -2.96
C SER A 164 2.65 -10.90 -3.29
N ALA A 165 3.84 -10.33 -3.15
CA ALA A 165 4.13 -8.92 -3.41
C ALA A 165 3.84 -8.53 -4.87
N ASN A 166 4.11 -9.45 -5.80
CA ASN A 166 3.90 -9.27 -7.22
C ASN A 166 2.73 -10.13 -7.73
N ALA A 167 1.72 -10.46 -6.90
CA ALA A 167 0.59 -11.27 -7.35
C ALA A 167 -0.02 -10.72 -8.66
N TYR A 168 -0.34 -11.61 -9.59
CA TYR A 168 -1.03 -11.24 -10.82
C TYR A 168 -2.37 -10.59 -10.50
N ALA A 169 -2.65 -9.42 -11.08
CA ALA A 169 -3.78 -8.58 -10.69
C ALA A 169 -5.16 -9.26 -10.82
N PHE A 170 -5.26 -10.29 -11.66
CA PHE A 170 -6.47 -11.09 -11.88
C PHE A 170 -6.27 -12.57 -11.54
N GLY A 171 -5.27 -12.87 -10.71
CA GLY A 171 -5.05 -14.19 -10.14
C GLY A 171 -5.84 -14.37 -8.84
N LEU A 172 -6.30 -15.59 -8.59
CA LEU A 172 -6.94 -15.98 -7.33
C LEU A 172 -6.01 -16.75 -6.38
N ALA A 173 -4.90 -17.28 -6.89
CA ALA A 173 -3.95 -18.08 -6.13
C ALA A 173 -3.21 -17.26 -5.05
N TYR A 174 -2.80 -16.04 -5.40
CA TYR A 174 -2.12 -15.11 -4.53
C TYR A 174 -2.87 -13.78 -4.45
N GLN A 175 -2.46 -12.95 -3.50
CA GLN A 175 -2.94 -11.57 -3.39
C GLN A 175 -1.82 -10.66 -2.91
N ASN A 176 -1.73 -9.49 -3.54
CA ASN A 176 -0.87 -8.40 -3.07
C ASN A 176 -1.68 -7.37 -2.25
N CYS A 177 -0.99 -6.50 -1.52
CA CYS A 177 -1.63 -5.56 -0.61
C CYS A 177 -2.60 -4.56 -1.31
N ASN A 178 -2.25 -4.11 -2.52
CA ASN A 178 -3.03 -3.15 -3.30
C ASN A 178 -4.21 -3.81 -4.03
N GLN A 179 -4.09 -5.10 -4.36
CA GLN A 179 -5.15 -5.89 -4.98
C GLN A 179 -6.34 -6.06 -4.05
N TRP A 180 -6.11 -6.22 -2.74
CA TRP A 180 -7.20 -6.22 -1.76
C TRP A 180 -7.97 -4.90 -1.76
N VAL A 181 -7.29 -3.76 -1.88
CA VAL A 181 -7.93 -2.44 -1.94
C VAL A 181 -8.83 -2.34 -3.18
N VAL A 182 -8.33 -2.71 -4.37
CA VAL A 182 -9.15 -2.60 -5.59
C VAL A 182 -10.31 -3.61 -5.62
N GLU A 183 -10.13 -4.81 -5.06
CA GLU A 183 -11.22 -5.78 -4.88
C GLU A 183 -12.27 -5.28 -3.88
N MET A 184 -11.86 -4.53 -2.86
CA MET A 184 -12.78 -3.84 -1.93
C MET A 184 -13.57 -2.73 -2.64
N LEU A 185 -12.92 -1.92 -3.48
CA LEU A 185 -13.60 -0.91 -4.30
C LEU A 185 -14.63 -1.54 -5.25
N ALA A 186 -14.25 -2.64 -5.91
CA ALA A 186 -15.15 -3.39 -6.78
C ALA A 186 -16.37 -3.93 -6.03
N THR A 187 -16.16 -4.41 -4.80
CA THR A 187 -17.24 -4.91 -3.95
C THR A 187 -18.17 -3.79 -3.50
N ALA A 188 -17.62 -2.62 -3.14
CA ALA A 188 -18.38 -1.46 -2.71
C ALA A 188 -19.24 -0.87 -3.84
N TRP A 189 -18.67 -0.74 -5.05
CA TRP A 189 -19.32 -0.02 -6.15
C TRP A 189 -20.02 -0.93 -7.17
N GLY A 190 -19.74 -2.23 -7.13
CA GLY A 190 -20.31 -3.22 -8.04
C GLY A 190 -21.57 -3.90 -7.51
N ASP A 191 -22.04 -3.54 -6.31
CA ASP A 191 -23.16 -4.18 -5.61
C ASP A 191 -23.07 -5.72 -5.63
N LEU A 192 -21.84 -6.22 -5.40
CA LEU A 192 -21.56 -7.65 -5.54
C LEU A 192 -22.13 -8.39 -4.33
N SER A 193 -23.04 -9.33 -4.54
CA SER A 193 -23.54 -10.19 -3.45
C SER A 193 -22.38 -10.80 -2.65
N ASP A 194 -22.59 -11.04 -1.36
CA ASP A 194 -21.58 -11.69 -0.53
C ASP A 194 -21.59 -13.22 -0.78
N GLY A 195 -20.43 -13.87 -0.79
CA GLY A 195 -20.28 -15.32 -1.01
C GLY A 195 -18.83 -15.74 -1.24
N GLU A 196 -18.50 -17.03 -1.10
CA GLU A 196 -17.12 -17.55 -1.13
C GLU A 196 -16.31 -17.15 -2.38
N ASP A 197 -16.97 -16.96 -3.51
CA ASP A 197 -16.41 -16.52 -4.80
C ASP A 197 -16.37 -14.99 -4.97
N LEU A 198 -16.57 -14.21 -3.90
CA LEU A 198 -16.62 -12.74 -3.93
C LEU A 198 -15.37 -12.13 -4.59
N ARG A 199 -14.17 -12.67 -4.31
CA ARG A 199 -12.93 -12.21 -4.98
C ARG A 199 -12.99 -12.38 -6.49
N ALA A 200 -13.44 -13.54 -6.96
CA ALA A 200 -13.57 -13.81 -8.40
C ALA A 200 -14.58 -12.86 -9.05
N ARG A 201 -15.73 -12.61 -8.39
CA ARG A 201 -16.70 -11.61 -8.86
C ARG A 201 -16.14 -10.20 -8.88
N ALA A 202 -15.37 -9.80 -7.87
CA ALA A 202 -14.71 -8.50 -7.81
C ALA A 202 -13.73 -8.32 -8.97
N GLN A 203 -12.87 -9.30 -9.23
CA GLN A 203 -11.93 -9.27 -10.37
C GLN A 203 -12.65 -9.23 -11.71
N HIS A 204 -13.71 -10.02 -11.90
CA HIS A 204 -14.50 -9.98 -13.13
C HIS A 204 -15.23 -8.63 -13.32
N TRP A 205 -15.73 -8.03 -12.24
CA TRP A 205 -16.28 -6.68 -12.29
C TRP A 205 -15.23 -5.64 -12.68
N LEU A 206 -14.02 -5.74 -12.13
CA LEU A 206 -12.89 -4.85 -12.47
C LEU A 206 -12.53 -4.93 -13.95
N MET A 207 -12.43 -6.14 -14.51
CA MET A 207 -12.17 -6.35 -15.94
C MET A 207 -13.23 -5.65 -16.82
N ARG A 208 -14.52 -5.84 -16.52
CA ARG A 208 -15.62 -5.24 -17.30
C ARG A 208 -15.72 -3.72 -17.14
N THR A 209 -15.21 -3.19 -16.04
CA THR A 209 -15.26 -1.75 -15.72
C THR A 209 -13.97 -1.03 -16.11
N GLY A 210 -13.07 -1.70 -16.84
CA GLY A 210 -11.87 -1.07 -17.41
C GLY A 210 -10.73 -0.87 -16.42
N TYR A 211 -10.64 -1.66 -15.34
CA TYR A 211 -9.43 -1.68 -14.52
C TYR A 211 -8.29 -2.34 -15.31
N THR A 212 -7.29 -1.55 -15.69
CA THR A 212 -6.17 -2.01 -16.53
C THR A 212 -4.83 -1.76 -15.84
N PRO A 213 -4.32 -2.70 -15.02
CA PRO A 213 -2.99 -2.64 -14.47
C PRO A 213 -1.91 -2.49 -15.53
N GLU A 214 -1.18 -1.38 -15.46
CA GLU A 214 0.00 -1.17 -16.29
C GLU A 214 1.07 -2.21 -15.92
N PRO A 215 1.67 -2.92 -16.89
CA PRO A 215 2.69 -3.90 -16.59
C PRO A 215 3.95 -3.25 -16.03
N VAL A 216 4.49 -3.80 -14.95
CA VAL A 216 5.79 -3.41 -14.42
C VAL A 216 6.89 -4.09 -15.23
N ASP A 217 7.75 -3.29 -15.86
CA ASP A 217 8.91 -3.81 -16.58
C ASP A 217 10.02 -4.18 -15.60
N ILE A 218 10.36 -5.46 -15.56
CA ILE A 218 11.42 -5.97 -14.68
C ILE A 218 12.81 -5.68 -15.29
N GLY A 219 12.90 -5.39 -16.59
CA GLY A 219 14.10 -4.96 -17.31
C GLY A 219 15.19 -6.02 -17.45
N SER A 220 15.14 -7.12 -16.68
CA SER A 220 16.21 -8.09 -16.56
C SER A 220 15.70 -9.52 -16.46
N ALA A 221 16.13 -10.37 -17.40
CA ALA A 221 15.88 -11.82 -17.32
C ALA A 221 16.52 -12.45 -16.08
N TRP A 222 17.66 -11.90 -15.62
CA TRP A 222 18.31 -12.37 -14.41
C TRP A 222 17.45 -12.12 -13.17
N LEU A 223 16.78 -10.96 -13.07
CA LEU A 223 15.86 -10.70 -11.97
C LEU A 223 14.67 -11.66 -11.96
N MET A 224 14.16 -12.04 -13.14
CA MET A 224 13.10 -13.05 -13.26
C MET A 224 13.53 -14.44 -12.78
N VAL A 225 14.80 -14.80 -12.97
CA VAL A 225 15.34 -16.05 -12.42
C VAL A 225 15.56 -15.92 -10.91
N ALA A 226 16.15 -14.81 -10.48
CA ALA A 226 16.44 -14.55 -9.08
C ALA A 226 15.16 -14.52 -8.22
N SER A 227 14.04 -14.03 -8.77
CA SER A 227 12.77 -13.92 -8.04
C SER A 227 12.24 -15.25 -7.52
N VAL A 228 12.60 -16.38 -8.13
CA VAL A 228 12.23 -17.73 -7.66
C VAL A 228 12.79 -18.03 -6.27
N PHE A 229 13.87 -17.37 -5.88
CA PHE A 229 14.51 -17.51 -4.56
C PHE A 229 14.10 -16.39 -3.58
N VAL A 230 13.24 -15.45 -4.02
CA VAL A 230 12.81 -14.32 -3.21
C VAL A 230 11.49 -14.68 -2.51
N PRO A 231 11.43 -14.70 -1.17
CA PRO A 231 10.19 -14.97 -0.46
C PRO A 231 9.07 -14.01 -0.88
N LEU A 232 7.85 -14.53 -0.93
CA LEU A 232 6.62 -13.78 -1.26
C LEU A 232 6.59 -13.19 -2.67
N VAL A 233 7.53 -13.56 -3.54
CA VAL A 233 7.51 -13.22 -4.97
C VAL A 233 7.23 -14.50 -5.75
N HIS A 234 6.19 -14.49 -6.57
CA HIS A 234 5.77 -15.66 -7.34
C HIS A 234 5.60 -15.29 -8.81
N LEU A 235 5.99 -16.21 -9.69
CA LEU A 235 5.77 -16.09 -11.14
C LEU A 235 4.75 -17.11 -11.65
N SER A 236 4.27 -18.01 -10.79
CA SER A 236 3.42 -19.14 -11.18
C SER A 236 2.00 -18.73 -11.57
N ASP A 237 1.51 -17.58 -11.09
CA ASP A 237 0.18 -17.04 -11.39
C ASP A 237 0.17 -15.99 -12.50
N HIS A 238 1.34 -15.60 -13.00
CA HIS A 238 1.45 -14.67 -14.14
C HIS A 238 1.25 -15.40 -15.46
N PRO A 239 0.50 -14.79 -16.42
CA PRO A 239 0.42 -15.29 -17.79
C PRO A 239 1.81 -15.51 -18.40
N GLU A 240 1.93 -16.54 -19.25
CA GLU A 240 3.21 -16.89 -19.87
C GLU A 240 3.79 -15.73 -20.67
N ASP A 241 2.96 -15.05 -21.47
CA ASP A 241 3.36 -13.89 -22.26
C ASP A 241 3.94 -12.76 -21.40
N ASP A 242 3.35 -12.49 -20.23
CA ASP A 242 3.84 -11.48 -19.28
C ASP A 242 5.22 -11.84 -18.74
N ARG A 243 5.44 -13.14 -18.43
CA ARG A 243 6.72 -13.63 -17.91
C ARG A 243 7.81 -13.59 -18.97
N VAL A 244 7.50 -14.01 -20.19
CA VAL A 244 8.44 -13.99 -21.32
C VAL A 244 8.81 -12.55 -21.68
N ALA A 245 7.81 -11.66 -21.72
CA ALA A 245 8.02 -10.23 -21.93
C ALA A 245 8.70 -9.52 -20.75
N ARG A 246 8.72 -10.16 -19.56
CA ARG A 246 9.19 -9.58 -18.28
C ARG A 246 8.40 -8.36 -17.84
N LYS A 247 7.11 -8.36 -18.17
CA LYS A 247 6.15 -7.28 -17.95
C LYS A 247 5.02 -7.80 -17.07
N LEU A 248 5.17 -7.66 -15.77
CA LEU A 248 4.27 -8.27 -14.79
C LEU A 248 3.10 -7.34 -14.49
N ARG A 249 1.87 -7.81 -14.71
CA ARG A 249 0.65 -7.05 -14.39
C ARG A 249 0.26 -7.24 -12.94
N ILE A 250 0.59 -6.26 -12.11
CA ILE A 250 0.30 -6.24 -10.68
C ILE A 250 -0.53 -5.02 -10.31
N SER A 251 -1.35 -5.11 -9.26
CA SER A 251 -2.03 -3.93 -8.73
C SER A 251 -1.03 -3.05 -7.98
N LEU A 252 -0.91 -1.79 -8.40
CA LEU A 252 -0.11 -0.75 -7.77
C LEU A 252 -1.02 0.38 -7.27
N PRO A 253 -0.60 1.15 -6.25
CA PRO A 253 -1.39 2.29 -5.79
C PRO A 253 -1.73 3.28 -6.91
N THR A 254 -0.78 3.56 -7.81
CA THR A 254 -1.00 4.44 -8.98
C THR A 254 -2.10 3.92 -9.91
N THR A 255 -2.14 2.60 -10.15
CA THR A 255 -3.21 1.98 -10.95
C THR A 255 -4.57 2.10 -10.26
N VAL A 256 -4.62 1.90 -8.93
CA VAL A 256 -5.86 2.05 -8.16
C VAL A 256 -6.34 3.51 -8.19
N GLU A 257 -5.43 4.47 -8.01
CA GLU A 257 -5.72 5.89 -8.09
C GLU A 257 -6.23 6.30 -9.48
N LYS A 258 -5.58 5.82 -10.55
CA LYS A 258 -6.02 6.03 -11.93
C LYS A 258 -7.43 5.46 -12.17
N PHE A 259 -7.72 4.27 -11.68
CA PHE A 259 -9.05 3.67 -11.79
C PHE A 259 -10.13 4.53 -11.11
N VAL A 260 -9.81 5.08 -9.94
CA VAL A 260 -10.70 6.02 -9.25
C VAL A 260 -10.87 7.32 -10.03
N GLN A 261 -9.79 7.87 -10.58
CA GLN A 261 -9.83 9.09 -11.38
C GLN A 261 -10.71 8.92 -12.63
N ASP A 262 -10.52 7.81 -13.36
CA ASP A 262 -11.26 7.50 -14.59
C ASP A 262 -12.75 7.27 -14.28
N ARG A 263 -13.08 6.61 -13.16
CA ARG A 263 -14.46 6.34 -12.75
C ARG A 263 -15.17 7.56 -12.15
N TYR A 264 -14.43 8.37 -11.39
CA TYR A 264 -14.95 9.52 -10.67
C TYR A 264 -14.08 10.75 -10.95
N PRO A 265 -14.26 11.46 -12.08
CA PRO A 265 -13.43 12.61 -12.43
C PRO A 265 -13.48 13.78 -11.44
N SER A 266 -14.49 13.83 -10.57
CA SER A 266 -14.60 14.81 -9.49
C SER A 266 -13.78 14.44 -8.23
N SER A 267 -13.11 13.27 -8.23
CA SER A 267 -12.14 12.91 -7.20
C SER A 267 -10.95 13.88 -7.22
N ARG A 268 -10.38 14.13 -6.05
CA ARG A 268 -9.22 15.01 -5.88
C ARG A 268 -8.10 14.27 -5.21
N ARG A 269 -6.88 14.52 -5.66
CA ARG A 269 -5.65 13.97 -5.12
C ARG A 269 -4.89 15.02 -4.32
N ILE A 270 -4.37 14.60 -3.18
CA ILE A 270 -3.45 15.37 -2.34
C ILE A 270 -2.20 14.52 -2.18
N GLU A 271 -1.05 15.03 -2.60
CA GLU A 271 0.25 14.42 -2.35
C GLU A 271 0.95 15.18 -1.24
N ILE A 272 1.39 14.46 -0.22
CA ILE A 272 2.08 15.00 0.94
C ILE A 272 3.43 14.29 1.03
N CYS A 273 4.53 15.01 1.00
CA CYS A 273 5.85 14.43 1.18
C CYS A 273 6.63 15.13 2.29
N HIS A 274 7.73 14.54 2.73
CA HIS A 274 8.74 15.20 3.56
C HIS A 274 10.15 14.85 3.13
N ASP A 275 11.10 15.73 3.40
CA ASP A 275 12.55 15.50 3.25
C ASP A 275 13.29 15.44 4.61
N GLY A 276 12.53 15.38 5.69
CA GLY A 276 13.05 15.35 7.07
C GLY A 276 13.27 16.73 7.67
N THR A 277 13.19 17.81 6.89
CA THR A 277 13.25 19.20 7.38
C THR A 277 11.89 19.89 7.26
N HIS A 278 11.20 19.66 6.14
CA HIS A 278 9.89 20.19 5.88
C HIS A 278 9.00 19.14 5.22
N ALA A 279 7.70 19.42 5.22
CA ALA A 279 6.71 18.71 4.45
C ALA A 279 6.14 19.63 3.37
N VAL A 280 5.79 19.05 2.23
CA VAL A 280 5.11 19.73 1.12
C VAL A 280 3.75 19.08 0.96
N VAL A 281 2.71 19.91 0.87
CA VAL A 281 1.35 19.49 0.50
C VAL A 281 1.02 20.07 -0.86
N HIS A 282 0.88 19.17 -1.83
CA HIS A 282 0.47 19.44 -3.19
C HIS A 282 -0.97 18.99 -3.42
N ARG A 283 -1.77 19.84 -4.07
CA ARG A 283 -3.15 19.52 -4.45
C ARG A 283 -3.23 19.44 -5.96
N GLY A 284 -3.52 18.25 -6.46
CA GLY A 284 -3.47 17.98 -7.88
C GLY A 284 -3.14 16.52 -8.16
N TRP A 285 -3.39 16.13 -9.40
CA TRP A 285 -3.05 14.80 -9.90
C TRP A 285 -1.57 14.67 -10.25
N GLU A 286 -0.87 15.78 -10.44
CA GLU A 286 0.56 15.78 -10.66
C GLU A 286 1.33 15.37 -9.41
N SER A 287 2.45 14.69 -9.62
CA SER A 287 3.34 14.32 -8.52
C SER A 287 4.20 15.50 -8.08
N VAL A 288 4.50 15.56 -6.78
CA VAL A 288 5.52 16.46 -6.27
C VAL A 288 6.86 16.07 -6.88
N ARG A 289 7.68 17.07 -7.19
CA ARG A 289 9.01 16.85 -7.73
C ARG A 289 9.84 16.00 -6.78
N GLU A 290 10.71 15.18 -7.36
CA GLU A 290 11.61 14.29 -6.63
C GLU A 290 12.40 15.03 -5.54
N GLY A 291 12.57 14.36 -4.40
CA GLY A 291 13.21 14.93 -3.20
C GLY A 291 12.29 15.87 -2.42
N CYS A 292 10.98 15.71 -2.57
CA CYS A 292 9.96 16.57 -1.94
C CYS A 292 10.15 18.07 -2.20
N ARG A 293 10.49 18.44 -3.45
CA ARG A 293 10.75 19.84 -3.80
C ARG A 293 9.44 20.59 -4.13
N PRO A 294 9.09 21.66 -3.40
CA PRO A 294 7.81 22.36 -3.55
C PRO A 294 7.70 23.11 -4.88
N ALA A 295 6.53 23.10 -5.50
CA ALA A 295 6.11 24.01 -6.57
C ALA A 295 5.53 25.31 -5.99
N GLN A 296 5.20 26.28 -6.86
CA GLN A 296 4.75 27.62 -6.45
C GLN A 296 3.44 27.62 -5.65
N GLU A 297 2.52 26.71 -5.95
CA GLU A 297 1.19 26.60 -5.33
C GLU A 297 1.18 25.66 -4.11
N ASP A 298 2.33 25.07 -3.76
CA ASP A 298 2.39 24.07 -2.70
C ASP A 298 2.47 24.71 -1.31
N ARG A 299 1.80 24.06 -0.34
CA ARG A 299 1.91 24.46 1.06
C ARG A 299 3.09 23.79 1.71
N ILE A 300 3.99 24.58 2.29
CA ILE A 300 5.18 24.10 3.00
C ILE A 300 4.93 24.13 4.51
N VAL A 301 5.28 23.07 5.22
CA VAL A 301 5.19 22.96 6.69
C VAL A 301 6.55 22.57 7.24
N GLN A 302 7.09 23.35 8.17
CA GLN A 302 8.37 23.01 8.82
C GLN A 302 8.16 21.85 9.80
N LEU A 303 9.01 20.82 9.72
CA LEU A 303 8.98 19.68 10.63
C LEU A 303 9.95 19.84 11.81
N GLY A 304 10.66 20.97 11.88
CA GLY A 304 11.65 21.25 12.93
C GLY A 304 13.04 20.70 12.61
N THR A 305 14.04 21.22 13.32
CA THR A 305 15.44 20.78 13.24
C THR A 305 15.68 19.53 14.08
#